data_AF-A0A1Y5DGX8-F1
#
_entry.id   AF-A0A1Y5DGX8-F1
#
_cell.length_a   1.000
_cell.length_b   1.000
_cell.length_c   1.000
_cell.angle_alpha   90.00
_cell.angle_beta   90.00
_cell.angle_gamma   90.00
#
_symmetry.space_group_name_H-M   'P 1'
#
loop_
_entity.id
_entity.type
_entity.pdbx_description
1 polymer ?
#
loop_
_entity_poly.entity_id
_entity_poly.type
_entity_poly.pdbx_seq_one_letter_code
_entity_poly.pdbx_strand_id
1 'polypeptide(L)'
;MVPALTKYPFFSLLRNNEQAEIALSVLTRYGSEKEIKEMVPEAKIIQRDFMKSDGSICLVSAITNLLAGYLELHGEFSDEITIFLSKSLIEQKLAQAA
;
A
#
# COMPACT_ATOMS: atom_id res chain seq x y z
N MET A 1 -2.24 -14.68 14.89
CA MET A 1 -2.66 -13.60 13.96
C MET A 1 -2.63 -14.16 12.56
N VAL A 2 -3.73 -14.10 11.82
CA VAL A 2 -3.74 -14.40 10.38
C VAL A 2 -2.95 -13.27 9.70
N PRO A 3 -1.91 -13.54 8.89
CA PRO A 3 -1.21 -12.50 8.16
C PRO A 3 -2.21 -11.67 7.35
N ALA A 4 -2.08 -10.34 7.36
CA ALA A 4 -2.96 -9.45 6.58
C ALA A 4 -3.08 -9.92 5.11
N LEU A 5 -1.96 -10.40 4.54
CA LEU A 5 -1.83 -11.05 3.23
C LEU A 5 -2.87 -12.15 2.91
N THR A 6 -3.34 -12.87 3.93
CA THR A 6 -4.35 -13.94 3.77
C THR A 6 -5.79 -13.47 3.95
N LYS A 7 -6.01 -12.34 4.64
CA LYS A 7 -7.35 -11.80 4.89
C LYS A 7 -7.84 -10.94 3.74
N TYR A 8 -6.94 -10.27 3.03
CA TYR A 8 -7.29 -9.41 1.92
C TYR A 8 -6.47 -9.75 0.66
N PRO A 9 -7.10 -10.30 -0.40
CA PRO A 9 -6.41 -10.81 -1.58
C PRO A 9 -5.53 -9.77 -2.31
N PHE A 10 -5.87 -8.49 -2.22
CA PHE A 10 -5.12 -7.43 -2.88
C PHE A 10 -3.73 -7.22 -2.25
N PHE A 11 -3.51 -7.56 -0.98
CA PHE A 11 -2.16 -7.54 -0.37
C PHE A 11 -1.20 -8.53 -1.00
N SER A 12 -1.71 -9.62 -1.57
CA SER A 12 -0.89 -10.61 -2.27
C SER A 12 -0.24 -10.06 -3.55
N LEU A 13 -0.64 -8.86 -3.98
CA LEU A 13 -0.10 -8.14 -5.13
C LEU A 13 1.10 -7.26 -4.77
N LEU A 14 1.37 -6.98 -3.50
CA LEU A 14 2.58 -6.29 -3.04
C LEU A 14 3.67 -7.32 -2.74
N ARG A 15 4.52 -7.60 -3.73
CA ARG A 15 5.57 -8.63 -3.64
C ARG A 15 6.98 -8.07 -3.67
N ASN A 16 7.15 -6.88 -4.21
CA ASN A 16 8.45 -6.23 -4.35
C ASN A 16 8.39 -4.75 -3.97
N ASN A 17 9.56 -4.12 -3.85
CA ASN A 17 9.64 -2.71 -3.45
C ASN A 17 9.01 -1.77 -4.48
N GLU A 18 9.10 -2.08 -5.77
CA GLU A 18 8.51 -1.27 -6.85
C GLU A 18 6.99 -1.14 -6.71
N GLN A 19 6.31 -2.26 -6.46
CA GLN A 19 4.87 -2.31 -6.18
C GLN A 19 4.52 -1.55 -4.89
N ALA A 20 5.38 -1.64 -3.88
CA ALA A 20 5.18 -0.92 -2.63
C ALA A 20 5.40 0.60 -2.78
N GLU A 21 6.32 1.04 -3.64
CA GLU A 21 6.52 2.45 -4.00
C GLU A 21 5.34 3.02 -4.78
N ILE A 22 4.75 2.23 -5.68
CA ILE A 22 3.53 2.60 -6.41
C ILE A 22 2.36 2.75 -5.43
N ALA A 23 2.16 1.76 -4.55
CA ALA A 23 1.12 1.83 -3.54
C ALA A 23 1.33 3.04 -2.59
N LEU A 24 2.57 3.29 -2.18
CA LEU A 24 2.93 4.48 -1.40
C LEU A 24 2.58 5.79 -2.14
N SER A 25 2.82 5.85 -3.44
CA SER A 25 2.48 6.99 -4.28
C SER A 25 0.97 7.20 -4.42
N VAL A 26 0.20 6.10 -4.50
CA VAL A 26 -1.27 6.15 -4.49
C VAL A 26 -1.78 6.68 -3.15
N LEU A 27 -1.28 6.12 -2.04
CA LEU A 27 -1.70 6.47 -0.68
C LEU A 27 -1.37 7.90 -0.26
N THR A 28 -0.40 8.54 -0.91
CA THR A 28 -0.04 9.94 -0.62
C THR A 28 -0.87 10.96 -1.40
N ARG A 29 -1.64 10.53 -2.41
CA ARG A 29 -2.29 11.44 -3.37
C ARG A 29 -3.77 11.16 -3.65
N TYR A 30 -4.24 9.94 -3.47
CA TYR A 30 -5.60 9.52 -3.81
C TYR A 30 -6.35 8.99 -2.59
N GLY A 31 -7.68 9.07 -2.65
CA GLY A 31 -8.58 8.65 -1.58
C GLY A 31 -9.52 9.75 -1.12
N SER A 32 -10.51 9.33 -0.34
CA SER A 32 -11.44 10.21 0.36
C SER A 32 -10.72 11.12 1.36
N GLU A 33 -11.37 12.22 1.76
CA GLU A 33 -10.81 13.14 2.78
C GLU A 33 -10.38 12.43 4.07
N LYS A 34 -11.13 11.39 4.46
CA LYS A 34 -10.83 10.55 5.63
C LYS A 34 -9.56 9.75 5.44
N GLU A 35 -9.42 9.05 4.32
CA GLU A 35 -8.22 8.29 3.98
C GLU A 35 -7.00 9.20 3.87
N ILE A 36 -7.15 10.35 3.23
CA ILE A 36 -6.07 11.34 3.12
C ILE A 36 -5.63 11.79 4.53
N LYS A 37 -6.58 12.09 5.42
CA LYS A 37 -6.26 12.58 6.76
C LYS A 37 -5.55 11.54 7.62
N GLU A 38 -5.89 10.26 7.46
CA GLU A 38 -5.37 9.18 8.32
C GLU A 38 -4.14 8.49 7.71
N MET A 39 -4.15 8.20 6.41
CA MET A 39 -3.10 7.40 5.76
C MET A 39 -1.94 8.23 5.24
N VAL A 40 -2.16 9.47 4.77
CA VAL A 40 -1.07 10.30 4.21
C VAL A 40 0.03 10.62 5.23
N PRO A 41 -0.27 10.96 6.50
CA PRO A 41 0.78 11.17 7.49
C PRO A 41 1.66 9.93 7.68
N GLU A 42 1.06 8.76 7.83
CA GLU A 42 1.75 7.48 8.00
C GLU A 42 2.55 7.10 6.74
N ALA A 43 1.97 7.26 5.55
CA ALA A 43 2.65 7.04 4.28
C ALA A 43 3.90 7.92 4.14
N LYS A 44 3.82 9.20 4.51
CA LYS A 44 4.98 10.11 4.50
C LYS A 44 6.07 9.71 5.50
N ILE A 45 5.69 9.17 6.65
CA ILE A 45 6.65 8.62 7.63
C ILE A 45 7.37 7.42 7.01
N ILE A 46 6.64 6.47 6.42
CA ILE A 46 7.19 5.30 5.74
C ILE A 46 8.15 5.73 4.61
N GLN A 47 7.76 6.71 3.79
CA GLN A 47 8.60 7.25 2.72
C GLN A 47 9.92 7.80 3.25
N ARG A 48 9.83 8.67 4.26
CA ARG A 48 11.01 9.30 4.89
C ARG A 48 11.93 8.24 5.48
N ASP A 49 11.37 7.29 6.21
CA ASP A 49 12.15 6.29 6.91
C ASP A 49 12.83 5.36 5.90
N PHE A 50 12.12 4.95 4.84
CA PHE A 50 12.70 4.16 3.75
C PHE A 50 13.89 4.88 3.11
N MET A 51 13.75 6.16 2.74
CA MET A 51 14.83 6.98 2.17
C MET A 51 16.05 7.13 3.10
N LYS A 52 15.83 7.10 4.42
CA LYS A 52 16.91 7.20 5.42
C LYS A 52 17.54 5.86 5.79
N SER A 53 16.87 4.76 5.46
CA SER A 53 17.19 3.42 5.97
C SER A 53 18.25 2.67 5.14
N ASP A 54 18.70 3.21 4.02
CA ASP A 54 19.61 2.55 3.06
C ASP A 54 19.18 1.10 2.74
N GLY A 55 17.88 0.89 2.56
CA GLY A 55 17.30 -0.43 2.24
C GLY A 55 17.06 -1.36 3.43
N SER A 56 17.35 -0.95 4.67
CA SER A 56 17.06 -1.78 5.86
C SER A 56 15.56 -1.91 6.19
N ILE A 57 14.72 -1.00 5.68
CA ILE A 57 13.27 -1.09 5.85
C ILE A 57 12.64 -1.87 4.70
N CYS A 58 11.87 -2.91 5.05
CA CYS A 58 11.04 -3.64 4.11
C CYS A 58 9.78 -2.83 3.77
N LEU A 59 9.82 -2.11 2.65
CA LEU A 59 8.74 -1.23 2.21
C LEU A 59 7.42 -1.99 2.01
N VAL A 60 7.50 -3.21 1.45
CA VAL A 60 6.34 -4.11 1.27
C VAL A 60 5.60 -4.35 2.59
N SER A 61 6.35 -4.65 3.66
CA SER A 61 5.77 -4.92 4.98
C SER A 61 5.14 -3.67 5.57
N ALA A 62 5.83 -2.52 5.47
CA ALA A 62 5.33 -1.24 6.00
C ALA A 62 4.01 -0.82 5.35
N ILE A 63 3.93 -0.89 4.01
CA ILE A 63 2.72 -0.53 3.26
C ILE A 63 1.59 -1.52 3.52
N THR A 64 1.89 -2.83 3.56
CA THR A 64 0.89 -3.86 3.89
C THR A 64 0.28 -3.61 5.27
N ASN A 65 1.10 -3.27 6.26
CA ASN A 65 0.64 -3.00 7.62
C ASN A 65 -0.22 -1.73 7.69
N LEU A 66 0.16 -0.64 6.99
CA LEU A 66 -0.63 0.59 6.95
C LEU A 66 -2.02 0.33 6.37
N LEU A 67 -2.09 -0.33 5.22
CA LEU A 67 -3.35 -0.66 4.57
C LEU A 67 -4.20 -1.63 5.43
N ALA A 68 -3.58 -2.62 6.05
CA ALA A 68 -4.29 -3.58 6.90
C ALA A 68 -4.87 -2.89 8.14
N GLY A 69 -4.10 -2.02 8.78
CA GLY A 69 -4.56 -1.24 9.93
C GLY A 69 -5.73 -0.34 9.56
N TYR A 70 -5.70 0.30 8.39
CA TYR A 70 -6.84 1.10 7.92
C TYR A 70 -8.10 0.24 7.74
N LEU A 71 -7.99 -0.92 7.09
CA LEU A 71 -9.13 -1.82 6.88
C LEU A 71 -9.66 -2.45 8.18
N GLU A 72 -8.80 -2.70 9.16
CA GLU A 72 -9.23 -3.18 10.47
C GLU A 72 -10.05 -2.14 11.23
N LEU A 73 -9.76 -0.85 11.02
CA LEU A 73 -10.47 0.25 11.66
C LEU A 73 -11.75 0.67 10.91
N HIS A 74 -11.75 0.61 9.58
CA HIS A 74 -12.80 1.21 8.75
C HIS A 74 -13.56 0.24 7.86
N GLY A 75 -13.08 -1.00 7.71
CA GLY A 75 -13.76 -2.09 6.99
C GLY A 75 -13.54 -2.09 5.48
N GLU A 76 -13.40 -0.93 4.85
CA GLU A 76 -13.23 -0.79 3.40
C GLU A 76 -12.36 0.42 3.01
N PHE A 77 -11.82 0.41 1.79
CA PHE A 77 -11.24 1.59 1.15
C PHE A 77 -12.27 2.23 0.24
N SER A 78 -12.04 3.49 -0.10
CA SER A 78 -12.73 4.15 -1.20
C SER A 78 -12.50 3.43 -2.52
N ASP A 79 -13.45 3.62 -3.43
CA ASP A 79 -13.34 3.14 -4.81
C ASP A 79 -12.08 3.68 -5.49
N GLU A 80 -11.66 4.91 -5.19
CA GLU A 80 -10.44 5.49 -5.77
C GLU A 80 -9.20 4.68 -5.38
N ILE A 81 -8.95 4.49 -4.09
CA ILE A 81 -7.80 3.70 -3.62
C ILE A 81 -7.89 2.27 -4.14
N THR A 82 -9.08 1.67 -4.11
CA THR A 82 -9.30 0.30 -4.59
C THR A 82 -8.99 0.16 -6.07
N ILE A 83 -9.48 1.07 -6.92
CA ILE A 83 -9.25 1.07 -8.36
C ILE A 83 -7.78 1.29 -8.68
N PHE A 84 -7.13 2.27 -8.03
CA PHE A 84 -5.73 2.57 -8.33
C PHE A 84 -4.79 1.47 -7.86
N LEU A 85 -4.96 0.95 -6.64
CA LEU A 85 -4.16 -0.18 -6.17
C LEU A 85 -4.37 -1.42 -7.05
N SER A 86 -5.60 -1.75 -7.42
CA SER A 86 -5.86 -2.92 -8.26
C SER A 86 -5.30 -2.76 -9.67
N LYS A 87 -5.53 -1.62 -10.35
CA LYS A 87 -5.00 -1.39 -11.70
C LYS A 87 -3.48 -1.35 -11.73
N SER A 88 -2.87 -0.51 -10.88
CA SER A 88 -1.42 -0.30 -10.92
C SER A 88 -0.64 -1.56 -10.54
N LEU A 89 -1.15 -2.39 -9.62
CA LEU A 89 -0.50 -3.64 -9.26
C LEU A 89 -0.73 -4.76 -10.29
N ILE A 90 -1.89 -4.80 -10.95
CA ILE A 90 -2.18 -5.77 -12.01
C ILE A 90 -1.35 -5.48 -13.27
N GLU A 91 -1.23 -4.23 -13.69
CA GLU A 91 -0.41 -3.83 -14.84
C GLU A 91 1.07 -4.21 -14.64
N GLN A 92 1.61 -4.03 -13.44
CA GLN A 92 2.96 -4.50 -13.10
C GLN A 92 3.10 -6.02 -13.17
N LYS A 93 2.10 -6.77 -12.70
CA LYS A 93 2.12 -8.23 -12.77
C LYS A 93 2.14 -8.73 -14.22
N LEU A 94 1.42 -8.06 -15.12
CA LEU A 94 1.42 -8.39 -16.55
C LEU A 94 2.76 -8.02 -17.20
N ALA A 95 3.36 -6.89 -16.84
CA ALA A 95 4.67 -6.48 -17.34
C ALA A 95 5.82 -7.43 -16.92
N GLN A 96 5.73 -8.05 -15.73
CA GLN A 96 6.71 -9.05 -15.27
C GLN A 96 6.51 -10.44 -15.89
N ALA A 97 5.36 -10.70 -16.52
CA ALA A 97 5.03 -11.99 -17.14
C ALA A 97 5.27 -12.01 -18.66
N ALA A 98 5.65 -10.87 -19.25
CA ALA A 98 6.01 -10.69 -20.66
C ALA A 98 7.53 -10.74 -20.84
#